data_AF-A0A510IRS9-F1
#
_entry.id   AF-A0A510IRS9-F1
#
_cell.length_a   1.000
_cell.length_b   1.000
_cell.length_c   1.000
_cell.angle_alpha   90.00
_cell.angle_beta   90.00
_cell.angle_gamma   90.00
#
_symmetry.space_group_name_H-M   'P 1'
#
loop_
_entity.id
_entity.type
_entity.pdbx_description
1 polymer ?
#
loop_
_entity_poly.entity_id
_entity_poly.type
_entity_poly.pdbx_seq_one_letter_code
_entity_poly.pdbx_strand_id
1 'polypeptide(L)'
;MKKQQVKDWTCEDSAELYGIRNWGAGYFDLNESGEISLRVDGPNGDSHNVSLMEIARGATERGLGMPLLLRIENLLDAQIARINESFARAIDDCGYGNVFRGVFPIKVNQQCQVIEEIASAGRRFNHGLEAGSKAELIAALSILDNTESLIVCNGYKDEEFINLGLQAQRLGVQVFFVVETPSEVETIIRCAEREQVRPNIGARVKLASKVGATGTPPAATAVSSAWAVTT
;
A
#
# COMPACT_ATOMS: atom_id res chain seq x y z
N MET A 1 -21.61 -3.71 40.37
CA MET A 1 -21.66 -2.72 39.27
C MET A 1 -23.12 -2.40 39.00
N LYS A 2 -23.55 -1.14 39.20
CA LYS A 2 -24.92 -0.72 38.87
C LYS A 2 -25.07 -0.82 37.34
N LYS A 3 -25.98 -1.65 36.85
CA LYS A 3 -26.44 -1.56 35.46
C LYS A 3 -27.09 -0.18 35.31
N GLN A 4 -26.39 0.76 34.70
CA GLN A 4 -27.03 1.97 34.19
C GLN A 4 -28.06 1.49 33.16
N GLN A 5 -29.34 1.61 33.48
CA GLN A 5 -30.37 1.55 32.46
C GLN A 5 -30.14 2.77 31.57
N VAL A 6 -29.59 2.55 30.38
CA VAL A 6 -29.53 3.60 29.37
C VAL A 6 -30.95 3.79 28.87
N LYS A 7 -31.64 4.79 29.42
CA LYS A 7 -32.85 5.32 28.82
C LYS A 7 -32.40 6.19 27.65
N ASP A 8 -33.06 6.01 26.51
CA ASP A 8 -32.91 6.82 25.30
C ASP A 8 -31.57 6.61 24.54
N TRP A 9 -31.20 5.34 24.28
CA TRP A 9 -30.05 4.99 23.43
C TRP A 9 -30.23 5.51 22.00
N THR A 10 -29.26 6.28 21.51
CA THR A 10 -29.25 6.89 20.18
C THR A 10 -28.24 6.23 19.24
N CYS A 11 -28.32 6.56 17.94
CA CYS A 11 -27.31 6.17 16.95
C CYS A 11 -25.93 6.76 17.29
N GLU A 12 -25.91 7.94 17.93
CA GLU A 12 -24.67 8.60 18.37
C GLU A 12 -23.99 7.81 19.49
N ASP A 13 -24.76 7.31 20.47
CA ASP A 13 -24.25 6.45 21.54
C ASP A 13 -23.64 5.16 20.96
N SER A 14 -24.25 4.58 19.91
CA SER A 14 -23.67 3.46 19.17
C SER A 14 -22.37 3.83 18.46
N ALA A 15 -22.32 4.99 17.79
CA ALA A 15 -21.12 5.45 17.08
C ALA A 15 -19.95 5.65 18.05
N GLU A 16 -20.21 6.20 19.24
CA GLU A 16 -19.22 6.39 20.29
C GLU A 16 -18.80 5.06 20.91
N LEU A 17 -19.75 4.21 21.31
CA LEU A 17 -19.47 2.91 21.95
C LEU A 17 -18.59 2.02 21.06
N TYR A 18 -18.88 1.96 19.76
CA TYR A 18 -18.11 1.17 18.79
C TYR A 18 -16.95 1.95 18.16
N GLY A 19 -16.77 3.22 18.54
CA GLY A 19 -15.69 4.07 18.06
C GLY A 19 -15.66 4.26 16.55
N ILE A 20 -16.82 4.21 15.88
CA ILE A 20 -16.93 4.17 14.42
C ILE A 20 -16.18 5.32 13.77
N ARG A 21 -16.32 6.54 14.31
CA ARG A 21 -15.65 7.73 13.76
C ARG A 21 -14.16 7.80 14.06
N ASN A 22 -13.65 6.99 14.99
CA ASN A 22 -12.21 6.92 15.29
C ASN A 22 -11.46 6.10 14.25
N TRP A 23 -12.01 4.95 13.85
CA TRP A 23 -11.37 4.06 12.86
C TRP A 23 -11.93 4.23 11.45
N GLY A 24 -13.15 4.76 11.31
CA GLY A 24 -13.84 4.91 10.03
C GLY A 24 -13.18 5.92 9.09
N ALA A 25 -12.31 6.80 9.63
CA ALA A 25 -11.44 7.70 8.88
C ALA A 25 -12.17 8.59 7.85
N GLY A 26 -13.45 8.88 8.08
CA GLY A 26 -14.31 9.65 7.17
C GLY A 26 -14.98 8.82 6.07
N TYR A 27 -14.64 7.53 5.94
CA TYR A 27 -15.24 6.60 4.99
C TYR A 27 -16.40 5.82 5.60
N PHE A 28 -16.31 5.42 6.88
CA PHE A 28 -17.38 4.69 7.56
C PHE A 28 -18.03 5.54 8.64
N ASP A 29 -19.36 5.55 8.67
CA ASP A 29 -20.16 6.23 9.70
C ASP A 29 -21.52 5.51 9.91
N LEU A 30 -22.30 5.95 10.88
CA LEU A 30 -23.70 5.54 11.05
C LEU A 30 -24.65 6.55 10.40
N ASN A 31 -25.62 6.04 9.64
CA ASN A 31 -26.71 6.87 9.13
C ASN A 31 -27.81 7.08 10.19
N GLU A 32 -28.81 7.93 9.87
CA GLU A 32 -29.93 8.25 10.76
C GLU A 32 -30.78 7.02 11.16
N SER A 33 -30.78 5.99 10.31
CA SER A 33 -31.45 4.71 10.55
C SER A 33 -30.65 3.76 11.46
N GLY A 34 -29.45 4.16 11.89
CA GLY A 34 -28.56 3.35 12.71
C GLY A 34 -27.84 2.23 11.95
N GLU A 35 -27.82 2.29 10.61
CA GLU A 35 -27.07 1.36 9.77
C GLU A 35 -25.67 1.91 9.48
N ILE A 36 -24.68 1.01 9.41
CA ILE A 36 -23.34 1.38 8.97
C ILE A 36 -23.37 1.76 7.49
N SER A 37 -22.80 2.91 7.20
CA SER A 37 -22.75 3.52 5.89
C SER A 37 -21.31 3.75 5.46
N LEU A 38 -21.12 3.67 4.15
CA LEU A 38 -19.88 3.96 3.47
C LEU A 38 -20.05 5.27 2.69
N ARG A 39 -19.21 6.24 3.00
CA ARG A 39 -19.02 7.46 2.23
C ARG A 39 -18.06 7.19 1.09
N VAL A 40 -18.52 7.39 -0.14
CA VAL A 40 -17.75 7.24 -1.36
C VAL A 40 -17.83 8.55 -2.14
N ASP A 41 -16.67 9.12 -2.44
CA ASP A 41 -16.60 10.27 -3.33
C ASP A 41 -16.61 9.81 -4.79
N GLY A 42 -17.52 10.40 -5.56
CA GLY A 42 -17.71 10.14 -6.98
C GLY A 42 -16.75 10.97 -7.85
N PRO A 43 -16.63 10.63 -9.15
CA PRO A 43 -15.69 11.28 -10.06
C PRO A 43 -15.88 12.79 -10.23
N ASN A 44 -17.10 13.30 -9.98
CA ASN A 44 -17.46 14.71 -10.11
C ASN A 44 -17.34 15.49 -8.79
N GLY A 45 -16.82 14.87 -7.72
CA GLY A 45 -16.75 15.48 -6.39
C GLY A 45 -18.04 15.38 -5.57
N ASP A 46 -19.09 14.75 -6.12
CA ASP A 46 -20.28 14.39 -5.37
C ASP A 46 -19.95 13.30 -4.36
N SER A 47 -20.47 13.40 -3.14
CA SER A 47 -20.26 12.40 -2.10
C SER A 47 -21.54 11.60 -1.88
N HIS A 48 -21.42 10.28 -1.94
CA HIS A 48 -22.53 9.36 -1.76
C HIS A 48 -22.35 8.57 -0.46
N ASN A 49 -23.39 8.52 0.36
CA ASN A 49 -23.45 7.63 1.51
C ASN A 49 -24.31 6.43 1.17
N VAL A 50 -23.73 5.23 1.24
CA VAL A 50 -24.40 3.96 0.90
C VAL A 50 -24.43 3.06 2.12
N SER A 51 -25.58 2.53 2.49
CA SER A 51 -25.68 1.57 3.60
C SER A 51 -25.06 0.23 3.22
N LEU A 52 -24.21 -0.33 4.09
CA LEU A 52 -23.69 -1.70 3.88
C LEU A 52 -24.82 -2.74 3.94
N MET A 53 -25.91 -2.43 4.66
CA MET A 53 -27.08 -3.30 4.72
C MET A 53 -27.84 -3.30 3.39
N GLU A 54 -27.94 -2.16 2.71
CA GLU A 54 -28.51 -2.08 1.37
C GLU A 54 -27.67 -2.84 0.34
N ILE A 55 -26.33 -2.73 0.41
CA ILE A 55 -25.43 -3.51 -0.45
C ILE A 55 -25.64 -5.02 -0.23
N ALA A 56 -25.71 -5.46 1.03
CA ALA A 56 -25.92 -6.87 1.36
C ALA A 56 -27.29 -7.39 0.89
N ARG A 57 -28.36 -6.60 1.06
CA ARG A 57 -29.71 -6.92 0.55
C ARG A 57 -29.71 -7.02 -0.96
N GLY A 58 -29.17 -6.01 -1.66
CA GLY A 58 -29.09 -6.01 -3.13
C GLY A 58 -28.24 -7.16 -3.69
N ALA A 59 -27.17 -7.56 -3.00
CA ALA A 59 -26.40 -8.74 -3.38
C ALA A 59 -27.21 -10.04 -3.24
N THR A 60 -27.96 -10.17 -2.15
CA THR A 60 -28.84 -11.33 -1.90
C THR A 60 -29.97 -11.43 -2.93
N GLU A 61 -30.60 -10.30 -3.27
CA GLU A 61 -31.65 -10.22 -4.30
C GLU A 61 -31.13 -10.62 -5.69
N ARG A 62 -29.85 -10.38 -5.96
CA ARG A 62 -29.16 -10.84 -7.17
C ARG A 62 -28.73 -12.31 -7.12
N GLY A 63 -29.09 -13.05 -6.07
CA GLY A 63 -28.75 -14.47 -5.90
C GLY A 63 -27.33 -14.72 -5.39
N LEU A 64 -26.62 -13.70 -4.89
CA LEU A 64 -25.31 -13.87 -4.28
C LEU A 64 -25.48 -14.35 -2.83
N GLY A 65 -25.02 -15.57 -2.54
CA GLY A 65 -25.07 -16.15 -1.20
C GLY A 65 -24.02 -15.55 -0.26
N MET A 66 -24.34 -15.48 1.03
CA MET A 66 -23.41 -15.07 2.09
C MET A 66 -22.54 -16.26 2.55
N PRO A 67 -21.28 -16.04 2.99
CA PRO A 67 -20.61 -14.75 3.20
C PRO A 67 -20.09 -14.11 1.92
N LEU A 68 -20.10 -12.77 1.86
CA LEU A 68 -19.56 -11.97 0.76
C LEU A 68 -18.37 -11.12 1.22
N LEU A 69 -17.39 -10.97 0.34
CA LEU A 69 -16.27 -10.04 0.52
C LEU A 69 -16.53 -8.80 -0.34
N LEU A 70 -16.83 -7.68 0.31
CA LEU A 70 -17.00 -6.39 -0.35
C LEU A 70 -15.64 -5.70 -0.50
N ARG A 71 -15.30 -5.33 -1.73
CA ARG A 71 -14.14 -4.49 -2.05
C ARG A 71 -14.62 -3.13 -2.53
N ILE A 72 -13.98 -2.07 -2.04
CA ILE A 72 -14.34 -0.69 -2.33
C ILE A 72 -13.12 -0.05 -3.00
N GLU A 73 -13.16 0.04 -4.32
CA GLU A 73 -12.04 0.53 -5.13
C GLU A 73 -11.75 2.01 -4.85
N ASN A 74 -12.80 2.83 -4.70
CA ASN A 74 -12.67 4.26 -4.34
C ASN A 74 -11.87 4.50 -3.06
N LEU A 75 -11.88 3.56 -2.11
CA LEU A 75 -11.12 3.68 -0.88
C LEU A 75 -9.61 3.49 -1.14
N LEU A 76 -9.24 2.60 -2.05
CA LEU A 76 -7.84 2.44 -2.46
C LEU A 76 -7.36 3.72 -3.14
N ASP A 77 -8.16 4.27 -4.06
CA ASP A 77 -7.85 5.53 -4.74
C ASP A 77 -7.67 6.68 -3.75
N ALA A 78 -8.61 6.88 -2.83
CA ALA A 78 -8.54 7.93 -1.82
C ALA A 78 -7.31 7.79 -0.91
N GLN A 79 -6.91 6.56 -0.56
CA GLN A 79 -5.72 6.32 0.26
C GLN A 79 -4.42 6.61 -0.50
N ILE A 80 -4.35 6.24 -1.78
CA ILE A 80 -3.22 6.58 -2.66
C ILE A 80 -3.14 8.09 -2.89
N ALA A 81 -4.27 8.78 -3.12
CA ALA A 81 -4.31 10.24 -3.19
C ALA A 81 -3.77 10.87 -1.92
N ARG A 82 -4.34 10.46 -0.77
CA ARG A 82 -4.04 11.02 0.53
C ARG A 82 -2.56 10.94 0.88
N ILE A 83 -1.89 9.81 0.64
CA ILE A 83 -0.47 9.68 0.95
C ILE A 83 0.38 10.60 0.05
N ASN A 84 0.16 10.57 -1.27
CA ASN A 84 0.98 11.36 -2.20
C ASN A 84 0.75 12.87 -2.00
N GLU A 85 -0.49 13.31 -1.85
CA GLU A 85 -0.83 14.73 -1.64
C GLU A 85 -0.38 15.25 -0.27
N SER A 86 -0.38 14.41 0.76
CA SER A 86 0.12 14.81 2.07
C SER A 86 1.64 15.03 2.05
N PHE A 87 2.39 14.16 1.36
CA PHE A 87 3.81 14.38 1.14
C PHE A 87 4.09 15.58 0.24
N ALA A 88 3.31 15.79 -0.84
CA ALA A 88 3.45 16.95 -1.70
C ALA A 88 3.27 18.26 -0.92
N ARG A 89 2.22 18.36 -0.09
CA ARG A 89 2.00 19.52 0.80
C ARG A 89 3.16 19.73 1.76
N ALA A 90 3.63 18.67 2.42
CA ALA A 90 4.76 18.79 3.35
C ALA A 90 6.05 19.23 2.64
N ILE A 91 6.29 18.77 1.41
CA ILE A 91 7.41 19.19 0.56
C ILE A 91 7.32 20.69 0.26
N ASP A 92 6.15 21.17 -0.17
CA ASP A 92 5.91 22.58 -0.45
C ASP A 92 6.07 23.45 0.80
N ASP A 93 5.44 23.05 1.92
CA ASP A 93 5.49 23.78 3.19
C ASP A 93 6.92 23.90 3.75
N CYS A 94 7.78 22.91 3.46
CA CYS A 94 9.18 22.89 3.90
C CYS A 94 10.16 23.46 2.86
N GLY A 95 9.70 23.79 1.65
CA GLY A 95 10.57 24.21 0.54
C GLY A 95 11.58 23.12 0.11
N TYR A 96 11.20 21.84 0.20
CA TYR A 96 12.07 20.73 -0.17
C TYR A 96 12.19 20.63 -1.70
N GLY A 97 13.42 20.59 -2.23
CA GLY A 97 13.69 20.70 -3.67
C GLY A 97 13.52 19.41 -4.50
N ASN A 98 12.77 18.43 -4.00
CA ASN A 98 12.58 17.15 -4.69
C ASN A 98 11.19 16.57 -4.40
N VAL A 99 10.84 15.46 -5.03
CA VAL A 99 9.48 14.89 -5.03
C VAL A 99 9.37 13.64 -4.15
N PHE A 100 8.15 13.36 -3.70
CA PHE A 100 7.80 12.06 -3.13
C PHE A 100 7.42 11.08 -4.24
N ARG A 101 7.93 9.85 -4.15
CA ARG A 101 7.58 8.74 -5.05
C ARG A 101 7.20 7.53 -4.19
N GLY A 102 5.90 7.28 -4.05
CA GLY A 102 5.41 6.13 -3.29
C GLY A 102 5.55 4.82 -4.07
N VAL A 103 5.74 3.71 -3.34
CA VAL A 103 5.74 2.35 -3.89
C VAL A 103 4.90 1.43 -3.02
N PHE A 104 4.05 0.61 -3.64
CA PHE A 104 3.20 -0.35 -2.92
C PHE A 104 3.84 -1.75 -2.87
N PRO A 105 4.06 -2.33 -1.68
CA PRO A 105 4.60 -3.68 -1.53
C PRO A 105 3.58 -4.76 -1.89
N ILE A 106 3.78 -5.44 -3.03
CA ILE A 106 2.86 -6.46 -3.55
C ILE A 106 2.62 -7.58 -2.52
N LYS A 107 3.64 -7.91 -1.71
CA LYS A 107 3.57 -8.92 -0.66
C LYS A 107 2.45 -8.72 0.37
N VAL A 108 1.94 -7.49 0.51
CA VAL A 108 0.85 -7.17 1.44
C VAL A 108 -0.49 -7.70 0.92
N ASN A 109 -0.73 -7.66 -0.38
CA ASN A 109 -1.94 -8.18 -1.00
C ASN A 109 -1.70 -8.49 -2.48
N GLN A 110 -1.44 -9.76 -2.80
CA GLN A 110 -1.08 -10.21 -4.15
C GLN A 110 -2.29 -10.37 -5.10
N GLN A 111 -3.50 -9.95 -4.71
CA GLN A 111 -4.67 -10.12 -5.57
C GLN A 111 -4.62 -9.15 -6.76
N CYS A 112 -4.77 -9.68 -7.97
CA CYS A 112 -4.66 -8.94 -9.24
C CYS A 112 -5.49 -7.65 -9.22
N GLN A 113 -6.78 -7.76 -8.88
CA GLN A 113 -7.71 -6.64 -8.80
C GLN A 113 -7.24 -5.50 -7.89
N VAL A 114 -6.58 -5.83 -6.77
CA VAL A 114 -6.08 -4.82 -5.83
C VAL A 114 -4.85 -4.14 -6.38
N ILE A 115 -3.93 -4.89 -6.98
CA ILE A 115 -2.70 -4.32 -7.57
C ILE A 115 -3.03 -3.48 -8.81
N GLU A 116 -3.97 -3.92 -9.65
CA GLU A 116 -4.48 -3.17 -10.80
C GLU A 116 -5.11 -1.84 -10.37
N GLU A 117 -5.95 -1.85 -9.34
CA GLU A 117 -6.56 -0.62 -8.82
C GLU A 117 -5.52 0.32 -8.22
N ILE A 118 -4.56 -0.20 -7.46
CA ILE A 118 -3.45 0.60 -6.90
C ILE A 118 -2.60 1.22 -8.02
N ALA A 119 -2.30 0.46 -9.08
CA ALA A 119 -1.54 0.97 -10.22
C ALA A 119 -2.33 2.03 -11.00
N SER A 120 -3.62 1.81 -11.23
CA SER A 120 -4.53 2.75 -11.88
C SER A 120 -4.62 4.07 -11.11
N ALA A 121 -4.98 4.01 -9.83
CA ALA A 121 -5.06 5.18 -8.94
C ALA A 121 -3.69 5.88 -8.80
N GLY A 122 -2.62 5.09 -8.70
CA GLY A 122 -1.26 5.55 -8.53
C GLY A 122 -0.64 6.21 -9.75
N ARG A 123 -1.20 6.01 -10.95
CA ARG A 123 -0.65 6.50 -12.22
C ARG A 123 -0.41 8.00 -12.22
N ARG A 124 -1.35 8.79 -11.68
CA ARG A 124 -1.24 10.26 -11.61
C ARG A 124 -0.10 10.77 -10.72
N PHE A 125 0.48 9.90 -9.89
CA PHE A 125 1.59 10.20 -9.01
C PHE A 125 2.89 9.48 -9.40
N ASN A 126 2.88 8.74 -10.53
CA ASN A 126 3.94 7.77 -10.87
C ASN A 126 4.25 6.84 -9.69
N HIS A 127 3.21 6.42 -8.98
CA HIS A 127 3.32 5.48 -7.85
C HIS A 127 3.77 4.13 -8.39
N GLY A 128 4.76 3.54 -7.72
CA GLY A 128 5.40 2.31 -8.14
C GLY A 128 4.94 1.08 -7.37
N LEU A 129 5.61 -0.03 -7.62
CA LEU A 129 5.39 -1.29 -6.92
C LEU A 129 6.71 -1.80 -6.32
N GLU A 130 6.64 -2.44 -5.15
CA GLU A 130 7.74 -3.22 -4.58
C GLU A 130 7.50 -4.71 -4.80
N ALA A 131 8.50 -5.36 -5.38
CA ALA A 131 8.52 -6.80 -5.62
C ALA A 131 9.58 -7.45 -4.73
N GLY A 132 9.18 -8.48 -3.99
CA GLY A 132 10.06 -9.29 -3.12
C GLY A 132 10.44 -10.65 -3.73
N SER A 133 9.89 -10.99 -4.90
CA SER A 133 10.10 -12.27 -5.58
C SER A 133 9.97 -12.14 -7.10
N LYS A 134 10.50 -13.12 -7.84
CA LYS A 134 10.45 -13.12 -9.32
C LYS A 134 9.02 -13.06 -9.85
N ALA A 135 8.09 -13.76 -9.21
CA ALA A 135 6.68 -13.73 -9.58
C ALA A 135 6.05 -12.34 -9.38
N GLU A 136 6.37 -11.67 -8.26
CA GLU A 136 5.91 -10.30 -8.01
C GLU A 136 6.54 -9.29 -8.98
N LEU A 137 7.79 -9.49 -9.40
CA LEU A 137 8.42 -8.66 -10.43
C LEU A 137 7.71 -8.81 -11.78
N ILE A 138 7.38 -10.04 -12.19
CA ILE A 138 6.59 -10.28 -13.42
C ILE A 138 5.21 -9.61 -13.32
N ALA A 139 4.55 -9.72 -12.17
CA ALA A 139 3.26 -9.06 -11.94
C ALA A 139 3.39 -7.53 -12.04
N ALA A 140 4.40 -6.94 -11.40
CA ALA A 140 4.66 -5.50 -11.46
C ALA A 140 4.89 -5.02 -12.91
N LEU A 141 5.70 -5.76 -13.68
CA LEU A 141 5.97 -5.46 -15.09
C LEU A 141 4.75 -5.63 -16.01
N SER A 142 3.79 -6.46 -15.62
CA SER A 142 2.57 -6.70 -16.40
C SER A 142 1.48 -5.67 -16.11
N ILE A 143 1.46 -5.10 -14.89
CA ILE A 143 0.40 -4.20 -14.42
C ILE A 143 0.77 -2.72 -14.63
N LEU A 144 2.04 -2.36 -14.42
CA LEU A 144 2.48 -0.97 -14.64
C LEU A 144 2.57 -0.67 -16.14
N ASP A 145 1.75 0.28 -16.59
CA ASP A 145 1.59 0.67 -18.00
C ASP A 145 2.46 1.87 -18.42
N ASN A 146 3.31 2.36 -17.51
CA ASN A 146 4.16 3.52 -17.73
C ASN A 146 5.59 3.25 -17.22
N THR A 147 6.56 3.92 -17.85
CA THR A 147 7.98 3.75 -17.53
C THR A 147 8.47 4.63 -16.40
N GLU A 148 7.67 5.62 -15.98
CA GLU A 148 8.04 6.55 -14.92
C GLU A 148 7.87 5.91 -13.54
N SER A 149 6.86 5.06 -13.33
CA SER A 149 6.63 4.33 -12.08
C SER A 149 7.83 3.46 -11.70
N LEU A 150 8.19 3.50 -10.42
CA LEU A 150 9.32 2.75 -9.89
C LEU A 150 8.94 1.28 -9.67
N ILE A 151 9.87 0.38 -9.97
CA ILE A 151 9.83 -1.00 -9.47
C ILE A 151 11.00 -1.19 -8.52
N VAL A 152 10.70 -1.37 -7.24
CA VAL A 152 11.72 -1.57 -6.20
C VAL A 152 11.82 -3.06 -5.88
N CYS A 153 12.98 -3.64 -6.15
CA CYS A 153 13.23 -5.06 -5.98
C CYS A 153 13.93 -5.34 -4.64
N ASN A 154 13.18 -5.91 -3.70
CA ASN A 154 13.67 -6.38 -2.40
C ASN A 154 13.73 -7.92 -2.35
N GLY A 155 14.18 -8.47 -1.22
CA GLY A 155 14.22 -9.91 -0.99
C GLY A 155 15.38 -10.60 -1.70
N TYR A 156 15.29 -11.92 -1.84
CA TYR A 156 16.36 -12.74 -2.43
C TYR A 156 16.37 -12.60 -3.96
N LYS A 157 17.56 -12.32 -4.52
CA LYS A 157 17.76 -12.05 -5.95
C LYS A 157 18.74 -13.06 -6.54
N ASP A 158 18.21 -14.05 -7.23
CA ASP A 158 19.03 -14.92 -8.09
C ASP A 158 19.37 -14.23 -9.42
N GLU A 159 20.22 -14.87 -10.23
CA GLU A 159 20.59 -14.30 -11.53
C GLU A 159 19.37 -14.11 -12.44
N GLU A 160 18.40 -15.02 -12.44
CA GLU A 160 17.20 -14.92 -13.27
C GLU A 160 16.37 -13.69 -12.91
N PHE A 161 16.17 -13.43 -11.62
CA PHE A 161 15.50 -12.23 -11.12
C PHE A 161 16.23 -10.96 -11.59
N ILE A 162 17.56 -10.91 -11.44
CA ILE A 162 18.37 -9.76 -11.81
C ILE A 162 18.29 -9.52 -13.32
N ASN A 163 18.48 -10.57 -14.11
CA ASN A 163 18.40 -10.48 -15.57
C ASN A 163 17.02 -9.97 -16.02
N LEU A 164 15.93 -10.48 -15.44
CA LEU A 164 14.58 -9.99 -15.75
C LEU A 164 14.45 -8.48 -15.50
N GLY A 165 14.92 -8.00 -14.34
CA GLY A 165 14.89 -6.57 -14.02
C GLY A 165 15.76 -5.73 -14.97
N LEU A 166 16.95 -6.21 -15.34
CA LEU A 166 17.84 -5.54 -16.29
C LEU A 166 17.21 -5.46 -17.69
N GLN A 167 16.55 -6.54 -18.13
CA GLN A 167 15.81 -6.56 -19.39
C GLN A 167 14.68 -5.54 -19.40
N ALA A 168 13.92 -5.45 -18.31
CA ALA A 168 12.89 -4.41 -18.16
C ALA A 168 13.49 -3.00 -18.16
N GLN A 169 14.66 -2.81 -17.53
CA GLN A 169 15.34 -1.53 -17.52
C GLN A 169 15.84 -1.11 -18.90
N ARG A 170 16.25 -2.08 -19.73
CA ARG A 170 16.58 -1.86 -21.15
C ARG A 170 15.38 -1.37 -21.96
N LEU A 171 14.16 -1.73 -21.56
CA LEU A 171 12.90 -1.24 -22.12
C LEU A 171 12.46 0.11 -21.53
N GLY A 172 13.26 0.72 -20.66
CA GLY A 172 13.00 2.04 -20.08
C GLY A 172 12.29 2.02 -18.72
N VAL A 173 11.93 0.84 -18.19
CA VAL A 173 11.29 0.73 -16.87
C VAL A 173 12.28 1.10 -15.76
N GLN A 174 11.84 1.90 -14.79
CA GLN A 174 12.67 2.29 -13.64
C GLN A 174 12.74 1.19 -12.57
N VAL A 175 13.56 0.17 -12.82
CA VAL A 175 13.82 -0.93 -11.87
C VAL A 175 15.00 -0.58 -10.97
N PHE A 176 14.86 -0.75 -9.65
CA PHE A 176 15.90 -0.58 -8.65
C PHE A 176 16.17 -1.88 -7.89
N PHE A 177 17.40 -2.39 -7.94
CA PHE A 177 17.80 -3.55 -7.14
C PHE A 177 18.28 -3.10 -5.76
N VAL A 178 17.51 -3.40 -4.71
CA VAL A 178 17.90 -3.06 -3.34
C VAL A 178 18.82 -4.12 -2.77
N VAL A 179 20.09 -3.79 -2.63
CA VAL A 179 21.12 -4.66 -2.06
C VAL A 179 20.90 -4.81 -0.57
N GLU A 180 20.76 -6.05 -0.11
CA GLU A 180 20.64 -6.38 1.31
C GLU A 180 21.92 -7.00 1.88
N THR A 181 22.73 -7.63 1.03
CA THR A 181 24.04 -8.20 1.40
C THR A 181 25.11 -7.80 0.37
N PRO A 182 26.37 -7.57 0.78
CA PRO A 182 27.43 -7.17 -0.15
C PRO A 182 27.64 -8.14 -1.33
N SER A 183 27.40 -9.44 -1.13
CA SER A 183 27.50 -10.47 -2.18
C SER A 183 26.51 -10.30 -3.34
N GLU A 184 25.37 -9.63 -3.10
CA GLU A 184 24.41 -9.35 -4.18
C GLU A 184 25.00 -8.38 -5.21
N VAL A 185 25.87 -7.45 -4.78
CA VAL A 185 26.46 -6.43 -5.66
C VAL A 185 27.26 -7.09 -6.77
N GLU A 186 28.10 -8.08 -6.45
CA GLU A 186 28.92 -8.79 -7.42
C GLU A 186 28.05 -9.52 -8.46
N THR A 187 26.95 -10.12 -8.01
CA THR A 187 26.00 -10.81 -8.90
C THR A 187 25.29 -9.80 -9.81
N ILE A 188 24.85 -8.66 -9.28
CA ILE A 188 24.23 -7.59 -10.08
C ILE A 188 25.20 -7.05 -11.13
N ILE A 189 26.45 -6.78 -10.77
CA ILE A 189 27.47 -6.29 -11.71
C ILE A 189 27.73 -7.31 -12.82
N ARG A 190 27.93 -8.58 -12.47
CA ARG A 190 28.15 -9.66 -13.45
C ARG A 190 27.00 -9.76 -14.46
N CYS A 191 25.76 -9.75 -13.97
CA CYS A 191 24.58 -9.76 -14.84
C CYS A 191 24.50 -8.48 -15.69
N ALA A 192 24.72 -7.30 -15.11
CA ALA A 192 24.70 -6.02 -15.81
C ALA A 192 25.72 -5.93 -16.95
N GLU A 193 26.95 -6.41 -16.74
CA GLU A 193 27.99 -6.47 -17.77
C GLU A 193 27.59 -7.38 -18.91
N ARG A 194 27.03 -8.56 -18.59
CA ARG A 194 26.57 -9.52 -19.60
C ARG A 194 25.40 -8.97 -20.44
N GLU A 195 24.45 -8.31 -19.79
CA GLU A 195 23.27 -7.74 -20.46
C GLU A 195 23.54 -6.34 -21.08
N GLN A 196 24.72 -5.75 -20.81
CA GLN A 196 25.12 -4.40 -21.23
C GLN A 196 24.13 -3.30 -20.78
N VAL A 197 23.59 -3.45 -19.57
CA VAL A 197 22.63 -2.50 -18.96
C VAL A 197 23.23 -1.93 -17.69
N ARG A 198 23.26 -0.60 -17.55
CA ARG A 198 23.71 0.06 -16.31
C ARG A 198 22.66 -0.12 -15.21
N PRO A 199 22.88 -0.89 -14.14
CA PRO A 199 21.84 -1.17 -13.14
C PRO A 199 21.58 0.05 -12.25
N ASN A 200 20.31 0.28 -11.88
CA ASN A 200 20.02 1.13 -10.73
C ASN A 200 20.09 0.29 -9.45
N ILE A 201 20.94 0.70 -8.52
CA ILE A 201 21.19 -0.02 -7.28
C ILE A 201 20.77 0.85 -6.09
N GLY A 202 19.94 0.30 -5.22
CA GLY A 202 19.67 0.83 -3.89
C GLY A 202 20.40 0.00 -2.83
N ALA A 203 20.54 0.53 -1.61
CA ALA A 203 21.13 -0.20 -0.49
C ALA A 203 20.21 -0.17 0.72
N ARG A 204 19.97 -1.33 1.33
CA ARG A 204 19.25 -1.44 2.59
C ARG A 204 20.22 -1.26 3.74
N VAL A 205 20.20 -0.10 4.39
CA VAL A 205 21.13 0.25 5.48
C VAL A 205 20.57 -0.20 6.83
N LYS A 206 21.42 -0.83 7.66
CA LYS A 206 21.08 -1.16 9.05
C LYS A 206 21.21 0.09 9.92
N LEU A 207 20.10 0.52 10.52
CA LEU A 207 20.10 1.66 11.44
C LEU A 207 20.61 1.24 12.83
N ALA A 208 21.50 2.06 13.41
CA ALA A 208 22.00 1.89 14.78
C ALA A 208 21.04 2.43 15.85
N SER A 209 20.02 3.20 15.44
CA SER A 209 19.01 3.74 16.34
C SER A 209 17.96 2.68 16.71
N LYS A 210 17.79 2.42 18.01
CA LYS A 210 16.61 1.72 18.52
C LYS A 210 15.43 2.69 18.49
N VAL A 211 14.49 2.49 17.58
CA VAL A 211 13.18 3.14 17.69
C VAL A 211 12.44 2.43 18.84
N GLY A 212 12.43 3.05 20.02
CA GLY A 212 11.57 2.60 21.11
C GLY A 212 10.13 2.85 20.72
N ALA A 213 9.36 1.79 20.48
CA ALA A 213 7.91 1.92 20.40
C ALA A 213 7.39 2.43 21.75
N THR A 214 6.95 3.67 21.80
CA THR A 214 6.28 4.24 22.98
C THR A 214 4.89 3.62 23.10
N GLY A 215 4.78 2.60 23.97
CA GLY A 215 3.52 2.00 24.37
C GLY A 215 3.71 0.51 24.67
N THR A 216 3.77 0.17 25.97
CA THR A 216 3.87 -1.19 26.54
C THR A 216 5.29 -1.79 26.57
N PRO A 217 5.79 -2.30 27.72
CA PRO A 217 7.13 -2.87 27.83
C PRO A 217 7.27 -4.11 26.92
N PRO A 218 8.27 -4.18 26.02
CA PRO A 218 8.42 -5.32 25.13
C PRO A 218 9.00 -6.51 25.90
N ALA A 219 8.22 -7.58 26.01
CA ALA A 219 8.80 -8.92 26.01
C ALA A 219 9.64 -9.05 24.73
N ALA A 220 10.88 -9.49 24.90
CA ALA A 220 11.91 -9.54 23.87
C ALA A 220 11.40 -10.00 22.50
N THR A 221 11.15 -9.05 21.61
CA THR A 221 11.14 -9.24 20.16
C THR A 221 12.26 -8.36 19.64
N ALA A 222 13.48 -8.86 19.75
CA ALA A 222 14.56 -8.41 18.89
C ALA A 222 14.05 -8.59 17.45
N VAL A 223 13.86 -7.47 16.74
CA VAL A 223 13.73 -7.52 15.29
C VAL A 223 15.04 -8.12 14.78
N SER A 224 15.00 -9.41 14.48
CA SER A 224 16.06 -10.10 13.74
C SER A 224 16.17 -9.41 12.40
N SER A 225 17.09 -8.45 12.28
CA SER A 225 17.45 -7.85 11.00
C SER A 225 18.29 -8.88 10.26
N ALA A 226 17.64 -9.86 9.62
CA ALA A 226 18.34 -10.89 8.87
C ALA A 226 19.07 -10.34 7.63
N TRP A 227 18.68 -9.15 7.14
CA TRP A 227 19.13 -8.63 5.84
C TRP A 227 19.28 -7.10 5.86
N ALA A 228 20.53 -6.60 5.89
CA ALA A 228 20.91 -5.19 5.71
C ALA A 228 22.43 -5.03 5.63
N VAL A 229 22.90 -4.07 4.83
CA VAL A 229 24.30 -3.65 4.74
C VAL A 229 24.65 -2.79 5.96
N THR A 230 25.80 -3.06 6.57
CA THR A 230 26.36 -2.27 7.69
C THR A 230 27.28 -1.18 7.16
N THR A 231 27.37 -0.08 7.91
CA THR A 231 28.35 1.00 7.69
C THR A 231 29.78 0.51 7.74
#